data_AF-N6V9U8-F1
#
_entry.id   AF-N6V9U8-F1
#
_cell.length_a   1.000
_cell.length_b   1.000
_cell.length_c   1.000
_cell.angle_alpha   90.00
_cell.angle_beta   90.00
_cell.angle_gamma   90.00
#
_symmetry.space_group_name_H-M   'P 1'
#
loop_
_entity.id
_entity.type
_entity.pdbx_description
1 polymer ?
#
loop_
_entity_poly.entity_id
_entity_poly.type
_entity_poly.pdbx_seq_one_letter_code
_entity_poly.pdbx_strand_id
1 'polypeptide(L)'
;MHLSISPFEDLSQQAAEIADLSLVVRGRFVEAADTMVHLDVRGVRPDRMRTLWPEVLPEPMDHADIRVRYRPSAAAISRAEEVLQDWLRIHVRDEERRILLSRWSVCLAAPYVAGSFRDFCARTGRVRRTAERRI
;
A
#
# COMPACT_ATOMS: atom_id res chain seq x y z
N MET A 1 -24.62 27.40 -29.78
CA MET A 1 -25.58 27.14 -28.68
C MET A 1 -24.76 26.67 -27.49
N HIS A 2 -24.62 27.50 -26.45
CA HIS A 2 -23.92 27.12 -25.22
C HIS A 2 -24.86 26.20 -24.43
N LEU A 3 -24.49 24.93 -24.28
CA LEU A 3 -25.15 24.02 -23.35
C LEU A 3 -24.77 24.45 -21.93
N SER A 4 -25.70 25.11 -21.24
CA SER A 4 -25.59 25.37 -19.81
C SER A 4 -25.81 24.06 -19.07
N ILE A 5 -24.71 23.41 -18.66
CA ILE A 5 -24.73 22.21 -17.82
C ILE A 5 -25.37 22.58 -16.47
N SER A 6 -26.31 21.75 -16.02
CA SER A 6 -26.96 21.96 -14.72
C SER A 6 -25.94 21.77 -13.59
N PRO A 7 -25.89 22.66 -12.58
CA PRO A 7 -25.00 22.50 -11.42
C PRO A 7 -25.15 21.14 -10.73
N PHE A 8 -26.33 20.51 -10.82
CA PHE A 8 -26.58 19.17 -10.28
C PHE A 8 -25.92 18.06 -11.10
N GLU A 9 -25.88 18.19 -12.43
CA GLU A 9 -25.19 17.24 -13.31
C GLU A 9 -23.67 17.33 -13.10
N ASP A 10 -23.14 18.55 -12.96
CA ASP A 10 -21.72 18.80 -12.68
C ASP A 10 -21.28 18.19 -11.33
N LEU A 11 -22.09 18.38 -10.28
CA LEU A 11 -21.84 17.74 -8.97
C LEU A 11 -21.90 16.21 -9.04
N SER A 12 -22.79 15.65 -9.86
CA SER A 12 -22.91 14.20 -10.04
C SER A 12 -21.70 13.61 -10.77
N GLN A 13 -21.20 14.32 -11.78
CA GLN A 13 -20.00 13.94 -12.52
C GLN A 13 -18.76 14.04 -11.64
N GLN A 14 -18.59 15.14 -10.92
CA GLN A 14 -17.47 15.31 -9.99
C GLN A 14 -17.47 14.24 -8.89
N ALA A 15 -18.65 13.87 -8.36
CA ALA A 15 -18.76 12.80 -7.37
C ALA A 15 -18.36 11.44 -7.94
N ALA A 16 -18.73 11.14 -9.20
CA ALA A 16 -18.32 9.92 -9.89
C ALA A 16 -16.80 9.88 -10.11
N GLU A 17 -16.20 10.98 -10.59
CA GLU A 17 -14.75 11.09 -10.78
C GLU A 17 -13.98 10.90 -9.46
N ILE A 18 -14.47 11.49 -8.35
CA ILE A 18 -13.88 11.30 -7.03
C ILE A 18 -13.99 9.85 -6.56
N ALA A 19 -15.13 9.18 -6.81
CA ALA A 19 -15.32 7.79 -6.43
C ALA A 19 -14.34 6.86 -7.18
N ASP A 20 -14.19 7.07 -8.49
CA ASP A 20 -13.25 6.32 -9.33
C ASP A 20 -11.81 6.57 -8.90
N LEU A 21 -11.43 7.83 -8.69
CA LEU A 21 -10.10 8.19 -8.21
C LEU A 21 -9.81 7.61 -6.83
N SER A 22 -10.81 7.59 -5.93
CA SER A 22 -10.67 7.01 -4.59
C SER A 22 -10.29 5.52 -4.65
N LEU A 23 -10.89 4.76 -5.58
CA LEU A 23 -10.55 3.36 -5.79
C LEU A 23 -9.10 3.18 -6.25
N VAL A 24 -8.66 4.01 -7.21
CA VAL A 24 -7.29 3.97 -7.73
C VAL A 24 -6.29 4.30 -6.63
N VAL A 25 -6.51 5.39 -5.89
CA VAL A 25 -5.63 5.83 -4.81
C VAL A 25 -5.52 4.76 -3.72
N ARG A 26 -6.66 4.19 -3.29
CA ARG A 26 -6.67 3.08 -2.33
C ARG A 26 -5.89 1.86 -2.83
N GLY A 27 -6.02 1.52 -4.12
CA GLY A 27 -5.23 0.47 -4.76
C GLY A 27 -3.72 0.76 -4.68
N ARG A 28 -3.29 2.00 -4.91
CA ARG A 28 -1.88 2.41 -4.80
C ARG A 28 -1.34 2.26 -3.38
N PHE A 29 -2.14 2.55 -2.36
CA PHE A 29 -1.72 2.32 -0.97
C PHE A 29 -1.52 0.82 -0.66
N VAL A 30 -2.35 -0.05 -1.22
CA VAL A 30 -2.20 -1.51 -1.08
C VAL A 30 -0.96 -2.01 -1.83
N GLU A 31 -0.73 -1.56 -3.07
CA GLU A 31 0.46 -1.89 -3.86
C GLU A 31 1.75 -1.43 -3.16
N ALA A 32 1.74 -0.21 -2.61
CA ALA A 32 2.86 0.32 -1.85
C ALA A 32 3.13 -0.52 -0.59
N ALA A 33 2.07 -0.87 0.15
CA ALA A 33 2.19 -1.72 1.33
C ALA A 33 2.75 -3.11 0.98
N ASP A 34 2.29 -3.73 -0.11
CA ASP A 34 2.81 -5.02 -0.59
C ASP A 34 4.30 -4.93 -0.96
N THR A 35 4.67 -3.87 -1.70
CA THR A 35 6.06 -3.60 -2.08
C THR A 35 6.96 -3.50 -0.86
N MET A 36 6.55 -2.75 0.16
CA MET A 36 7.33 -2.57 1.39
C MET A 36 7.46 -3.85 2.21
N VAL A 37 6.48 -4.77 2.16
CA VAL A 37 6.58 -6.07 2.84
C VAL A 37 7.63 -6.97 2.18
N HIS A 38 7.82 -6.83 0.87
CA HIS A 38 8.78 -7.60 0.08
C HIS A 38 10.19 -6.98 0.04
N LEU A 39 10.38 -5.78 0.59
CA LEU A 39 11.72 -5.24 0.82
C LEU A 39 12.47 -6.09 1.84
N ASP A 40 13.60 -6.66 1.41
CA ASP A 40 14.44 -7.55 2.24
C ASP A 40 15.33 -6.78 3.22
N VAL A 41 14.80 -5.71 3.85
CA VAL A 41 15.54 -4.85 4.79
C VAL A 41 15.41 -5.30 6.24
N ARG A 42 14.49 -6.21 6.56
CA ARG A 42 14.37 -6.77 7.91
C ARG A 42 15.57 -7.65 8.23
N GLY A 43 16.43 -7.17 9.12
CA GLY A 43 17.58 -7.91 9.62
C GLY A 43 18.89 -7.70 8.87
N VAL A 44 19.01 -6.62 8.08
CA VAL A 44 20.33 -6.13 7.65
C VAL A 44 21.08 -5.69 8.90
N ARG A 45 22.03 -6.52 9.32
CA ARG A 45 22.98 -6.21 10.37
C ARG A 45 24.38 -6.19 9.75
N PRO A 46 25.36 -5.47 10.33
CA PRO A 46 26.72 -5.47 9.78
C PRO A 46 27.32 -6.88 9.63
N ASP A 47 26.92 -7.82 10.50
CA ASP A 47 27.31 -9.24 10.48
C ASP A 47 26.52 -10.11 9.50
N ARG A 48 25.40 -9.60 8.95
CA ARG A 48 24.57 -10.25 7.95
C ARG A 48 24.34 -9.29 6.78
N MET A 49 25.35 -9.13 5.93
CA MET A 49 25.21 -8.46 4.64
C MET A 49 24.22 -9.25 3.78
N ARG A 50 22.93 -8.89 3.86
CA ARG A 50 21.98 -9.21 2.80
C ARG A 50 22.12 -8.13 1.76
N THR A 51 22.77 -8.47 0.66
CA THR A 51 22.95 -7.54 -0.46
C THR A 51 21.63 -7.41 -1.24
N LEU A 52 21.38 -6.22 -1.77
CA LEU A 52 20.30 -5.97 -2.73
C LEU A 52 20.54 -6.70 -4.06
N TRP A 53 21.79 -7.12 -4.30
CA TRP A 53 22.24 -7.85 -5.48
C TRP A 53 22.07 -9.36 -5.31
N PRO A 54 21.91 -10.14 -6.39
CA PRO A 54 21.96 -11.59 -6.31
C PRO A 54 23.38 -12.01 -5.92
N GLU A 55 23.52 -12.78 -4.83
CA GLU A 55 24.71 -13.59 -4.64
C GLU A 55 24.60 -14.75 -5.64
N VAL A 56 25.22 -14.57 -6.81
CA VAL A 56 25.50 -15.59 -7.84
C VAL A 56 24.30 -16.49 -8.19
N LEU A 57 23.74 -16.34 -9.39
CA LEU A 57 22.81 -17.33 -9.94
C LEU A 57 23.42 -18.73 -9.75
N PRO A 58 22.78 -19.66 -9.01
CA PRO A 58 23.32 -21.00 -8.86
C PRO A 58 23.47 -21.58 -10.27
N GLU A 59 24.65 -22.10 -10.59
CA GLU A 59 24.79 -22.96 -11.77
C GLU A 59 23.72 -24.05 -11.72
N PRO A 60 23.16 -24.47 -12.87
CA PRO A 60 22.00 -25.34 -12.91
C PRO A 60 22.41 -26.77 -12.55
N MET A 61 22.57 -27.02 -11.26
CA MET A 61 22.66 -28.36 -10.71
C MET A 61 21.31 -28.74 -10.15
N ASP A 62 20.71 -29.73 -10.81
CA ASP A 62 19.55 -30.54 -10.40
C ASP A 62 18.41 -29.80 -9.73
N HIS A 63 17.40 -29.42 -10.52
CA HIS A 63 15.96 -29.28 -10.22
C HIS A 63 15.50 -29.06 -8.77
N ALA A 64 16.28 -28.36 -7.95
CA ALA A 64 15.90 -27.95 -6.61
C ALA A 64 15.01 -26.73 -6.81
N ASP A 65 13.71 -26.89 -6.56
CA ASP A 65 12.68 -25.86 -6.56
C ASP A 65 13.27 -24.46 -6.33
N ILE A 66 13.58 -23.76 -7.41
CA ILE A 66 14.07 -22.39 -7.35
C ILE A 66 12.87 -21.57 -6.92
N ARG A 67 12.67 -21.45 -5.61
CA ARG A 67 11.74 -20.51 -5.01
C ARG A 67 12.31 -19.12 -5.24
N VAL A 68 12.13 -18.59 -6.45
CA VAL A 68 12.43 -17.21 -6.78
C VAL A 68 11.58 -16.34 -5.86
N ARG A 69 12.18 -15.88 -4.76
CA ARG A 69 11.54 -14.93 -3.86
C ARG A 69 11.30 -13.66 -4.67
N TYR A 70 10.04 -13.23 -4.76
CA TYR A 70 9.70 -11.95 -5.39
C TYR A 70 10.52 -10.83 -4.75
N ARG A 71 11.21 -10.05 -5.60
CA ARG A 71 11.94 -8.84 -5.22
C ARG A 71 11.36 -7.67 -6.01
N PRO A 72 10.88 -6.60 -5.35
CA PRO A 72 10.37 -5.44 -6.06
C PRO A 72 11.49 -4.72 -6.82
N SER A 73 11.17 -4.19 -8.00
CA SER A 73 12.10 -3.38 -8.78
C SER A 73 12.33 -2.02 -8.13
N ALA A 74 13.46 -1.36 -8.43
CA ALA A 74 13.74 0.00 -7.95
C ALA A 74 12.60 0.99 -8.26
N ALA A 75 11.96 0.83 -9.43
CA ALA A 75 10.80 1.63 -9.80
C ALA A 75 9.57 1.35 -8.92
N ALA A 76 9.32 0.09 -8.53
CA ALA A 76 8.25 -0.24 -7.60
C ALA A 76 8.52 0.35 -6.21
N ILE A 77 9.77 0.25 -5.73
CA ILE A 77 10.20 0.81 -4.45
C ILE A 77 10.00 2.33 -4.44
N SER A 78 10.48 3.03 -5.47
CA SER A 78 10.34 4.48 -5.58
C SER A 78 8.87 4.93 -5.56
N ARG A 79 7.97 4.23 -6.27
CA ARG A 79 6.53 4.51 -6.22
C ARG A 79 5.92 4.23 -4.84
N ALA A 80 6.35 3.15 -4.19
CA ALA A 80 5.87 2.82 -2.85
C ALA A 80 6.30 3.88 -1.82
N GLU A 81 7.53 4.38 -1.94
CA GLU A 81 8.03 5.49 -1.11
C GLU A 81 7.25 6.78 -1.37
N GLU A 82 7.00 7.14 -2.63
CA GLU A 82 6.18 8.31 -2.98
C GLU A 82 4.79 8.23 -2.33
N VAL A 83 4.11 7.09 -2.43
CA VAL A 83 2.76 6.94 -1.85
C VAL A 83 2.79 7.00 -0.31
N LEU A 84 3.73 6.31 0.33
CA LEU A 84 3.75 6.18 1.79
C LEU A 84 4.42 7.34 2.52
N GLN A 85 5.36 8.04 1.88
CA GLN A 85 6.05 9.19 2.46
C GLN A 85 5.48 10.51 1.96
N ASP A 86 5.23 10.67 0.66
CA ASP A 86 4.78 11.94 0.12
C ASP A 86 3.25 12.04 0.22
N TRP A 87 2.51 11.15 -0.45
CA TRP A 87 1.05 11.29 -0.50
C TRP A 87 0.42 11.20 0.89
N LEU A 88 0.85 10.22 1.69
CA LEU A 88 0.34 10.02 3.04
C LEU A 88 0.61 11.24 3.94
N ARG A 89 1.78 11.88 3.85
CA ARG A 89 2.11 13.02 4.72
C ARG A 89 1.53 14.34 4.22
N ILE A 90 1.54 14.56 2.91
CA ILE A 90 1.13 15.82 2.28
C ILE A 90 -0.40 15.91 2.22
N HIS A 91 -1.09 14.83 1.82
CA HIS A 91 -2.53 14.86 1.55
C HIS A 91 -3.37 14.38 2.75
N VAL A 92 -2.82 13.54 3.64
CA VAL A 92 -3.55 13.06 4.83
C VAL A 92 -3.05 13.78 6.08
N ARG A 93 -3.66 14.94 6.36
CA ARG A 93 -3.26 15.82 7.48
C ARG A 93 -3.53 15.24 8.86
N ASP A 94 -4.64 14.52 9.00
CA ASP A 94 -5.04 13.91 10.26
C ASP A 94 -4.22 12.66 10.57
N GLU A 95 -3.58 12.63 11.73
CA GLU A 95 -2.71 11.54 12.15
C GLU A 95 -3.46 10.22 12.28
N GLU A 96 -4.66 10.28 12.83
CA GLU A 96 -5.49 9.11 13.02
C GLU A 96 -5.87 8.49 11.67
N ARG A 97 -6.25 9.30 10.68
CA ARG A 97 -6.48 8.83 9.30
C ARG A 97 -5.23 8.23 8.68
N ARG A 98 -4.02 8.77 8.93
CA ARG A 98 -2.77 8.17 8.46
C ARG A 98 -2.57 6.78 9.05
N ILE A 99 -2.81 6.60 10.35
CA ILE A 99 -2.72 5.31 11.04
C ILE A 99 -3.71 4.31 10.44
N LEU A 100 -4.97 4.72 10.27
CA LEU A 100 -6.03 3.88 9.73
C LEU A 100 -5.72 3.44 8.29
N LEU A 101 -5.36 4.37 7.41
CA LEU A 101 -5.05 4.09 6.01
C LEU A 101 -3.82 3.18 5.88
N SER A 102 -2.75 3.46 6.62
CA SER A 102 -1.54 2.63 6.62
C SER A 102 -1.82 1.22 7.14
N ARG A 103 -2.64 1.10 8.18
CA ARG A 103 -2.94 -0.22 8.74
C ARG A 103 -3.87 -1.02 7.83
N TRP A 104 -4.88 -0.35 7.27
CA TRP A 104 -5.81 -0.95 6.32
C TRP A 104 -5.08 -1.48 5.08
N SER A 105 -4.16 -0.70 4.51
CA SER A 105 -3.41 -1.12 3.32
C SER A 105 -2.56 -2.36 3.56
N VAL A 106 -1.83 -2.42 4.69
CA VAL A 106 -1.03 -3.59 5.04
C VAL A 106 -1.89 -4.81 5.38
N CYS A 107 -3.05 -4.63 6.03
CA CYS A 107 -3.98 -5.72 6.29
C CYS A 107 -4.53 -6.36 5.00
N LEU A 108 -4.67 -5.59 3.92
CA LEU A 108 -5.07 -6.10 2.61
C LEU A 108 -3.90 -6.71 1.83
N ALA A 109 -2.76 -6.03 1.82
CA ALA A 109 -1.58 -6.48 1.09
C ALA A 109 -0.97 -7.76 1.69
N ALA A 110 -0.82 -7.79 3.01
CA ALA A 110 -0.10 -8.83 3.72
C ALA A 110 -0.82 -9.23 5.01
N PRO A 111 -2.00 -9.91 4.91
CA PRO A 111 -2.75 -10.37 6.07
C PRO A 111 -1.95 -11.34 6.95
N TYR A 112 -1.00 -12.08 6.38
CA TYR A 112 -0.09 -12.95 7.13
C TYR A 112 0.93 -12.17 8.00
N VAL A 113 1.14 -10.88 7.74
CA VAL A 113 2.02 -9.99 8.53
C VAL A 113 1.21 -9.16 9.53
N ALA A 114 0.10 -8.57 9.08
CA ALA A 114 -0.67 -7.61 9.88
C ALA A 114 -1.95 -8.18 10.52
N GLY A 115 -2.39 -9.38 10.14
CA GLY A 115 -3.71 -9.89 10.51
C GLY A 115 -4.83 -9.07 9.87
N SER A 116 -6.05 -9.19 10.42
CA SER A 116 -7.21 -8.48 9.87
C SER A 116 -7.32 -7.05 10.39
N PHE A 117 -7.88 -6.16 9.56
CA PHE A 117 -8.18 -4.78 9.96
C PHE A 117 -9.22 -4.75 11.09
N ARG A 118 -10.15 -5.71 11.10
CA ARG A 118 -11.13 -5.89 12.18
C ARG A 118 -10.45 -6.11 13.53
N ASP A 119 -9.46 -7.01 13.59
CA ASP A 119 -8.75 -7.32 14.83
C ASP A 119 -7.89 -6.15 15.29
N PHE A 120 -7.32 -5.39 14.35
CA PHE A 120 -6.67 -4.12 14.67
C PHE A 120 -7.66 -3.11 15.30
N CYS A 121 -8.83 -2.91 14.71
CA CYS A 121 -9.84 -2.02 15.26
C CYS A 121 -10.28 -2.47 16.67
N ALA A 122 -10.56 -3.78 16.85
CA ALA A 122 -10.95 -4.33 18.13
C ALA A 122 -9.88 -4.12 19.22
N ARG A 123 -8.62 -4.45 18.92
CA ARG A 123 -7.49 -4.28 19.87
C ARG A 123 -7.24 -2.83 20.25
N THR A 124 -7.58 -1.89 19.39
CA THR A 124 -7.28 -0.48 19.59
C THR A 124 -8.51 0.35 19.96
N GLY A 125 -9.62 -0.30 20.33
CA GLY A 125 -10.84 0.37 20.79
C GLY A 125 -11.62 1.14 19.71
N ARG A 126 -11.40 0.81 18.42
CA ARG A 126 -12.02 1.50 17.29
C ARG A 126 -13.22 0.72 16.75
N VAL A 127 -14.28 1.42 16.38
CA VAL A 127 -15.40 0.83 15.63
C VAL A 127 -15.00 0.69 14.16
N ARG A 128 -14.96 -0.55 13.65
CA ARG A 128 -14.52 -0.87 12.27
C ARG A 128 -15.22 -0.01 11.22
N ARG A 129 -16.55 0.08 11.24
CA ARG A 129 -17.34 0.83 10.26
C ARG A 129 -16.99 2.32 10.24
N THR A 130 -16.70 2.88 11.41
CA THR A 130 -16.29 4.28 11.54
C THR A 130 -14.87 4.48 11.03
N ALA A 131 -13.97 3.54 11.29
CA ALA A 131 -12.61 3.56 10.76
C ALA A 131 -12.59 3.44 9.23
N GLU A 132 -13.35 2.51 8.66
CA GLU A 132 -13.47 2.31 7.20
C GLU A 132 -14.01 3.54 6.48
N ARG A 133 -14.91 4.32 7.11
CA ARG A 133 -15.42 5.58 6.56
C ARG A 133 -14.41 6.73 6.57
N ARG A 134 -13.33 6.61 7.35
CA ARG A 134 -12.29 7.64 7.49
C ARG A 134 -11.09 7.41 6.57
N ILE A 135 -11.03 6.25 5.93
CA ILE A 135 -10.05 5.88 4.90
C ILE A 135 -10.49 6.51 3.60
#